data_AF-A0A9E3GP67-F1
#
_entry.id   AF-A0A9E3GP67-F1
#
_cell.length_a   1.000
_cell.length_b   1.000
_cell.length_c   1.000
_cell.angle_alpha   90.00
_cell.angle_beta   90.00
_cell.angle_gamma   90.00
#
_symmetry.space_group_name_H-M   'P 1'
#
loop_
_entity.id
_entity.type
_entity.pdbx_description
1 polymer ?
#
loop_
_entity_poly.entity_id
_entity_poly.type
_entity_poly.pdbx_seq_one_letter_code
_entity_poly.pdbx_strand_id
1 'polypeptide(L)'
;MRCPSCGSSNEDGANFCTQCGSALAAYEATTVLEADAARSAAGDGDDDDDPTDPGGGAAEFAAIHRSGDDLRYCPACNAANSPRRMLCGRCGADLETGERAVARPREAFTAGPVGGGREPRVGISRPVLAIITAGVLIGGGLGAMVALGVGPFGAERDGPPVAIFDDREYPGPPGDLDPPAVGASTTHEPVADRVFDPQLMLDDDLGTAWNNSGQDNPMGIGEELRVEFPEPVWLTGIVVANGDQRDDDRYLGNARVQRARVVLDAGVSFTVTLLDQPGRQAVQLDVPELTTGLRIEILEAYPGDTYDDLAIAELSFRGYVADEEDAELAGERARFPRVVRSGP
;
A
#
# COMPACT_ATOMS: atom_id res chain seq x y z
N MET A 1 -16.63 -27.02 -2.88
CA MET A 1 -16.99 -25.89 -3.78
C MET A 1 -15.93 -25.64 -4.86
N ARG A 2 -16.27 -25.09 -6.04
CA ARG A 2 -15.28 -24.70 -7.06
C ARG A 2 -14.86 -23.24 -6.87
N CYS A 3 -13.56 -22.96 -6.94
CA CYS A 3 -13.05 -21.60 -6.85
C CYS A 3 -13.49 -20.79 -8.09
N PRO A 4 -14.13 -19.63 -7.92
CA PRO A 4 -14.57 -18.81 -9.06
C PRO A 4 -13.39 -18.11 -9.77
N SER A 5 -12.28 -17.89 -9.07
CA SER A 5 -11.10 -17.25 -9.65
C SER A 5 -10.26 -18.20 -10.53
N CYS A 6 -10.14 -19.49 -10.18
CA CYS A 6 -9.28 -20.42 -10.91
C CYS A 6 -9.93 -21.76 -11.31
N GLY A 7 -11.17 -22.04 -10.88
CA GLY A 7 -11.93 -23.24 -11.23
C GLY A 7 -11.55 -24.52 -10.45
N SER A 8 -10.57 -24.46 -9.55
CA SER A 8 -10.12 -25.61 -8.75
C SER A 8 -11.18 -26.07 -7.73
N SER A 9 -11.22 -27.37 -7.44
CA SER A 9 -12.11 -27.91 -6.42
C SER A 9 -11.50 -27.74 -5.03
N ASN A 10 -12.29 -27.24 -4.09
CA ASN A 10 -11.93 -27.06 -2.69
C ASN A 10 -12.95 -27.79 -1.80
N GLU A 11 -12.55 -28.11 -0.57
CA GLU A 11 -13.46 -28.64 0.46
C GLU A 11 -14.58 -27.63 0.75
N ASP A 12 -15.77 -28.12 1.11
CA ASP A 12 -16.91 -27.26 1.43
C ASP A 12 -16.65 -26.52 2.75
N GLY A 13 -16.87 -25.20 2.78
CA GLY A 13 -16.53 -24.34 3.91
C GLY A 13 -15.06 -23.86 3.97
N ALA A 14 -14.26 -24.07 2.91
CA ALA A 14 -12.91 -23.52 2.82
C ALA A 14 -12.96 -21.99 2.65
N ASN A 15 -12.23 -21.23 3.49
CA ASN A 15 -12.20 -19.77 3.41
C ASN A 15 -11.37 -19.24 2.23
N PHE A 16 -10.38 -20.01 1.77
CA PHE A 16 -9.47 -19.66 0.69
C PHE A 16 -9.23 -20.84 -0.23
N CYS A 17 -9.02 -20.55 -1.51
CA CYS A 17 -8.67 -21.52 -2.52
C CYS A 17 -7.27 -22.07 -2.27
N THR A 18 -7.17 -23.38 -2.04
CA THR A 18 -5.88 -24.07 -1.80
C THR A 18 -4.94 -24.07 -3.01
N GLN A 19 -5.44 -23.70 -4.19
CA GLN A 19 -4.68 -23.70 -5.44
C GLN A 19 -4.23 -22.30 -5.88
N CYS A 20 -5.06 -21.26 -5.76
CA CYS A 20 -4.72 -19.90 -6.19
C CYS A 20 -4.76 -18.85 -5.06
N GLY A 21 -5.17 -19.22 -3.84
CA GLY A 21 -5.21 -18.33 -2.68
C GLY A 21 -6.40 -17.37 -2.61
N SER A 22 -7.25 -17.31 -3.64
CA SER A 22 -8.42 -16.43 -3.66
C SER A 22 -9.41 -16.79 -2.55
N ALA A 23 -9.94 -15.78 -1.86
CA ALA A 23 -10.98 -15.97 -0.86
C ALA A 23 -12.23 -16.61 -1.48
N LEU A 24 -12.80 -17.61 -0.80
CA LEU A 24 -13.98 -18.37 -1.22
C LEU A 24 -15.21 -18.03 -0.38
N ALA A 25 -15.01 -17.66 0.89
CA ALA A 25 -16.09 -17.35 1.82
C ALA A 25 -16.95 -16.15 1.38
N ALA A 26 -16.34 -15.16 0.71
CA ALA A 26 -17.07 -14.03 0.15
C ALA A 26 -18.07 -14.45 -0.95
N TYR A 27 -17.79 -15.52 -1.70
CA TYR A 27 -18.64 -15.97 -2.79
C TYR A 27 -19.83 -16.80 -2.32
N GLU A 28 -19.71 -17.54 -1.21
CA GLU A 28 -20.88 -18.22 -0.63
C GLU A 28 -21.91 -17.21 -0.12
N ALA A 29 -21.46 -16.14 0.54
CA ALA A 29 -22.34 -15.08 1.03
C ALA A 29 -23.11 -14.38 -0.11
N THR A 30 -22.45 -14.05 -1.23
CA THR A 30 -23.11 -13.41 -2.38
C THR A 30 -24.16 -14.33 -3.00
N THR A 31 -23.87 -15.62 -3.18
CA THR A 31 -24.82 -16.57 -3.79
C THR A 31 -26.07 -16.83 -2.94
N VAL A 32 -25.95 -16.75 -1.61
CA VAL A 32 -27.08 -16.89 -0.70
C VAL A 32 -27.96 -15.63 -0.75
N LEU A 33 -27.36 -14.44 -0.80
CA LEU A 33 -28.07 -13.16 -0.92
C LEU A 33 -28.79 -13.03 -2.28
N GLU A 34 -28.17 -13.45 -3.38
CA GLU A 34 -28.80 -13.45 -4.71
C GLU A 34 -29.95 -14.46 -4.81
N ALA A 35 -29.81 -15.64 -4.19
CA ALA A 35 -30.87 -16.65 -4.16
C ALA A 35 -32.07 -16.25 -3.30
N ASP A 36 -31.86 -15.50 -2.22
CA ASP A 36 -32.95 -14.99 -1.37
C ASP A 36 -33.61 -13.74 -1.98
N ALA A 37 -32.86 -12.91 -2.71
CA ALA A 37 -33.42 -11.81 -3.50
C ALA A 37 -34.29 -12.32 -4.66
N ALA A 38 -33.87 -13.38 -5.35
CA ALA A 38 -34.64 -14.01 -6.42
C ALA A 38 -35.94 -14.65 -5.93
N ARG A 39 -35.98 -15.18 -4.69
CA ARG A 39 -37.21 -15.71 -4.08
C ARG A 39 -38.14 -14.61 -3.57
N SER A 40 -37.59 -13.46 -3.18
CA SER A 40 -38.37 -12.30 -2.72
C SER A 40 -39.01 -11.52 -3.87
N ALA A 41 -38.47 -11.62 -5.09
CA ALA A 41 -39.02 -11.01 -6.30
C ALA A 41 -40.17 -11.80 -6.95
N ALA A 42 -40.44 -13.03 -6.49
CA ALA A 42 -41.49 -13.91 -7.04
C ALA A 42 -42.75 -13.95 -6.16
N GLY A 43 -43.14 -12.81 -5.58
CA GLY A 43 -44.36 -12.66 -4.78
C GLY A 43 -45.58 -12.28 -5.62
N ASP A 44 -46.60 -13.15 -5.55
CA ASP A 44 -47.94 -13.13 -6.14
C ASP A 44 -48.52 -11.75 -6.54
N GLY A 45 -48.79 -11.61 -7.84
CA GLY A 45 -49.57 -10.53 -8.42
C GLY A 45 -50.04 -10.90 -9.82
N ASP A 46 -51.31 -11.29 -9.91
CA ASP A 46 -52.09 -11.36 -11.15
C ASP A 46 -52.09 -9.99 -11.86
N ASP A 47 -51.81 -9.96 -13.16
CA ASP A 47 -52.62 -9.29 -14.20
C ASP A 47 -51.87 -9.24 -15.53
N ASP A 48 -52.63 -9.44 -16.60
CA ASP A 48 -52.27 -9.57 -18.00
C ASP A 48 -51.56 -8.33 -18.60
N ASP A 49 -50.49 -8.52 -19.39
CA ASP A 49 -50.42 -8.03 -20.79
C ASP A 49 -49.12 -8.43 -21.54
N ASP A 50 -49.32 -8.66 -22.84
CA ASP A 50 -48.52 -9.29 -23.91
C ASP A 50 -47.20 -8.57 -24.30
N PRO A 51 -46.19 -9.27 -24.91
CA PRO A 51 -44.80 -8.84 -24.96
C PRO A 51 -44.40 -8.19 -26.29
N THR A 52 -43.63 -7.11 -26.21
CA THR A 52 -42.64 -6.75 -27.25
C THR A 52 -41.38 -6.19 -26.62
N ASP A 53 -40.41 -7.08 -26.41
CA ASP A 53 -38.96 -6.82 -26.26
C ASP A 53 -38.38 -6.52 -27.66
N PRO A 54 -37.44 -5.57 -27.81
CA PRO A 54 -36.03 -5.97 -27.73
C PRO A 54 -35.11 -4.95 -27.06
N GLY A 55 -34.34 -5.42 -26.06
CA GLY A 55 -32.89 -5.30 -26.08
C GLY A 55 -32.23 -4.31 -25.12
N GLY A 56 -31.37 -4.83 -24.24
CA GLY A 56 -30.42 -4.04 -23.46
C GLY A 56 -29.74 -4.80 -22.33
N GLY A 57 -29.23 -6.00 -22.63
CA GLY A 57 -28.58 -6.88 -21.66
C GLY A 57 -27.29 -6.30 -21.09
N ALA A 58 -27.18 -6.37 -19.77
CA ALA A 58 -25.93 -6.35 -19.04
C ALA A 58 -25.07 -7.55 -19.44
N ALA A 59 -23.95 -7.32 -20.11
CA ALA A 59 -22.77 -8.20 -20.13
C ALA A 59 -21.66 -7.60 -21.01
N GLU A 60 -20.68 -6.94 -20.41
CA GLU A 60 -19.30 -7.00 -20.95
C GLU A 60 -18.24 -6.69 -19.88
N PHE A 61 -18.10 -7.60 -18.90
CA PHE A 61 -16.84 -7.74 -18.16
C PHE A 61 -15.88 -8.58 -19.00
N ALA A 62 -15.15 -7.93 -19.91
CA ALA A 62 -14.11 -8.58 -20.70
C ALA A 62 -12.83 -8.78 -19.86
N ALA A 63 -12.73 -9.99 -19.29
CA ALA A 63 -11.53 -10.81 -19.07
C ALA A 63 -10.16 -10.11 -18.89
N ILE A 64 -9.71 -9.98 -17.64
CA ILE A 64 -8.27 -9.93 -17.33
C ILE A 64 -7.71 -11.36 -17.42
N HIS A 65 -6.58 -11.50 -18.13
CA HIS A 65 -5.88 -12.73 -18.46
C HIS A 65 -5.73 -13.74 -17.30
N ARG A 66 -6.15 -15.00 -17.56
CA ARG A 66 -5.77 -16.20 -16.80
C ARG A 66 -4.26 -16.46 -16.96
N SER A 67 -3.47 -16.20 -15.94
CA SER A 67 -2.08 -16.66 -15.81
C SER A 67 -1.99 -17.91 -14.94
N GLY A 68 -2.73 -18.97 -15.33
CA GLY A 68 -2.77 -20.25 -14.62
C GLY A 68 -1.69 -21.26 -15.06
N ASP A 69 -0.90 -20.97 -16.10
CA ASP A 69 -0.13 -22.01 -16.79
C ASP A 69 1.35 -22.15 -16.34
N ASP A 70 1.88 -21.25 -15.52
CA ASP A 70 3.29 -21.27 -15.10
C ASP A 70 3.50 -21.63 -13.61
N LEU A 71 2.87 -22.69 -13.11
CA LEU A 71 3.11 -23.14 -11.73
C LEU A 71 4.41 -23.94 -11.60
N ARG A 72 5.24 -23.57 -10.62
CA ARG A 72 6.45 -24.31 -10.24
C ARG A 72 6.13 -25.26 -9.09
N TYR A 73 6.40 -26.55 -9.26
CA TYR A 73 6.20 -27.54 -8.21
C TYR A 73 7.45 -27.71 -7.35
N CYS A 74 7.26 -27.77 -6.03
CA CYS A 74 8.35 -27.98 -5.07
C CYS A 74 8.89 -29.40 -5.17
N PRO A 75 10.19 -29.62 -5.42
CA PRO A 75 10.77 -30.97 -5.52
C PRO A 75 10.75 -31.74 -4.18
N ALA A 76 10.65 -31.05 -3.04
CA ALA A 76 10.66 -31.68 -1.71
C ALA A 76 9.28 -32.15 -1.21
N CYS A 77 8.19 -31.48 -1.61
CA CYS A 77 6.85 -31.78 -1.10
C CYS A 77 5.72 -31.71 -2.14
N ASN A 78 6.10 -31.48 -3.40
CA ASN A 78 5.20 -31.37 -4.55
C ASN A 78 4.12 -30.28 -4.45
N ALA A 79 4.27 -29.32 -3.54
CA ALA A 79 3.37 -28.17 -3.49
C ALA A 79 3.54 -27.30 -4.74
N ALA A 80 2.44 -26.85 -5.34
CA ALA A 80 2.47 -25.83 -6.38
C ALA A 80 2.85 -24.47 -5.76
N ASN A 81 3.69 -23.71 -6.46
CA ASN A 81 4.13 -22.39 -6.07
C ASN A 81 4.10 -21.46 -7.29
N SER A 82 3.97 -20.16 -7.04
CA SER A 82 4.16 -19.14 -8.08
C SER A 82 5.58 -19.23 -8.68
N PRO A 83 5.75 -18.99 -9.98
CA PRO A 83 7.03 -19.13 -10.66
C PRO A 83 8.09 -18.14 -10.14
N ARG A 84 7.67 -17.03 -9.51
CA ARG A 84 8.56 -16.02 -8.93
C ARG A 84 9.04 -16.35 -7.50
N ARG A 85 8.54 -17.43 -6.88
CA ARG A 85 8.88 -17.79 -5.50
C ARG A 85 10.19 -18.57 -5.46
N MET A 86 11.07 -18.22 -4.51
CA MET A 86 12.34 -18.93 -4.29
C MET A 86 12.22 -20.06 -3.26
N LEU A 87 11.32 -19.92 -2.27
CA LEU A 87 11.09 -20.90 -1.20
C LEU A 87 9.68 -21.47 -1.24
N CYS A 88 9.51 -22.74 -0.92
CA CYS A 88 8.21 -23.40 -0.89
C CYS A 88 7.32 -22.83 0.22
N GLY A 89 6.13 -22.35 -0.13
CA GLY A 89 5.15 -21.84 0.85
C GLY A 89 4.60 -22.90 1.80
N ARG A 90 4.70 -24.19 1.45
CA ARG A 90 4.23 -25.30 2.28
C ARG A 90 5.28 -25.82 3.26
N CYS A 91 6.54 -25.93 2.81
CA CYS A 91 7.55 -26.68 3.56
C CYS A 91 8.90 -25.98 3.72
N GLY A 92 9.03 -24.74 3.23
CA GLY A 92 10.23 -23.91 3.38
C GLY A 92 11.46 -24.39 2.59
N ALA A 93 11.34 -25.42 1.77
CA ALA A 93 12.43 -25.88 0.90
C ALA A 93 12.69 -24.89 -0.23
N ASP A 94 13.95 -24.73 -0.63
CA ASP A 94 14.33 -24.04 -1.86
C ASP A 94 13.63 -24.70 -3.06
N LEU A 95 13.00 -23.90 -3.93
CA LEU A 95 12.22 -24.43 -5.05
C LEU A 95 13.10 -24.89 -6.23
N GLU A 96 14.39 -24.56 -6.22
CA GLU A 96 15.40 -24.98 -7.19
C GLU A 96 16.14 -26.23 -6.71
N THR A 97 16.62 -26.23 -5.47
CA THR A 97 17.42 -27.34 -4.95
C THR A 97 16.62 -28.38 -4.18
N GLY A 98 15.43 -28.02 -3.67
CA GLY A 98 14.64 -28.86 -2.77
C GLY A 98 15.19 -28.96 -1.35
N GLU A 99 16.30 -28.27 -1.06
CA GLU A 99 16.93 -28.32 0.24
C GLU A 99 16.18 -27.42 1.23
N ARG A 100 15.90 -27.95 2.42
CA ARG A 100 15.44 -27.12 3.54
C ARG A 100 16.67 -26.52 4.22
N ALA A 101 16.65 -25.22 4.46
CA ALA A 101 17.66 -24.57 5.28
C ALA A 101 17.58 -25.14 6.71
N VAL A 102 18.47 -26.09 7.03
CA VAL A 102 18.67 -26.53 8.40
C VAL A 102 19.57 -25.51 9.06
N ALA A 103 19.05 -24.78 10.05
CA ALA A 103 19.88 -23.93 10.89
C ALA A 103 20.99 -24.79 11.51
N ARG A 104 22.24 -24.57 11.08
CA ARG A 104 23.38 -25.27 11.68
C ARG A 104 23.52 -24.80 13.13
N PRO A 105 23.60 -25.71 14.12
CA PRO A 105 24.00 -25.33 15.46
C PRO A 105 25.37 -24.65 15.38
N ARG A 106 25.50 -23.46 15.99
CA ARG A 106 26.81 -22.84 16.18
C ARG A 106 27.67 -23.79 17.01
N GLU A 107 28.74 -24.32 16.43
CA GLU A 107 29.73 -25.07 17.19
C GLU A 107 30.33 -24.17 18.27
N ALA A 108 30.16 -24.57 19.53
CA ALA A 108 30.74 -23.87 20.66
C ALA A 108 32.27 -23.97 20.56
N PHE A 109 32.92 -22.81 20.45
CA PHE A 109 34.38 -22.71 20.46
C PHE A 109 34.90 -23.11 21.84
N THR A 110 35.37 -24.35 21.99
CA THR A 110 36.09 -24.76 23.21
C THR A 110 37.53 -24.28 23.12
N ALA A 111 37.90 -23.32 23.96
CA ALA A 111 39.29 -22.89 24.11
C ALA A 111 40.15 -24.07 24.61
N GLY A 112 41.17 -24.44 23.85
CA GLY A 112 42.15 -25.46 24.23
C GLY A 112 43.09 -24.98 25.37
N PRO A 113 43.75 -25.92 26.08
CA PRO A 113 44.58 -25.59 27.23
C PRO A 113 45.87 -24.88 26.80
N VAL A 114 46.17 -23.76 27.47
CA VAL A 114 47.41 -23.00 27.27
C VAL A 114 48.56 -23.76 27.91
N GLY A 115 49.42 -24.33 27.06
CA GLY A 115 50.66 -24.98 27.48
C GLY A 115 51.67 -23.96 28.01
N GLY A 116 52.16 -24.20 29.23
CA GLY A 116 53.19 -23.39 29.88
C GLY A 116 54.52 -23.45 29.13
N GLY A 117 55.11 -22.28 28.88
CA GLY A 117 56.42 -22.14 28.27
C GLY A 117 57.02 -20.76 28.51
N ARG A 118 58.01 -20.73 29.42
CA ARG A 118 59.13 -19.76 29.60
C ARG A 118 58.89 -18.29 29.21
N GLU A 119 58.95 -17.43 30.23
CA GLU A 119 58.99 -15.96 30.09
C GLU A 119 60.13 -15.50 29.15
N PRO A 120 59.82 -14.85 28.01
CA PRO A 120 60.78 -14.05 27.29
C PRO A 120 60.77 -12.64 27.88
N ARG A 121 61.91 -12.17 28.38
CA ARG A 121 62.12 -10.74 28.64
C ARG A 121 62.16 -10.01 27.29
N VAL A 122 61.03 -9.48 26.84
CA VAL A 122 60.92 -8.69 25.62
C VAL A 122 61.24 -7.23 25.94
N GLY A 123 62.42 -6.76 25.53
CA GLY A 123 62.70 -5.33 25.44
C GLY A 123 61.87 -4.71 24.32
N ILE A 124 60.90 -3.87 24.66
CA ILE A 124 60.01 -3.23 23.68
C ILE A 124 60.84 -2.24 22.87
N SER A 125 61.16 -2.59 21.64
CA SER A 125 61.86 -1.70 20.72
C SER A 125 60.94 -0.51 20.34
N ARG A 126 61.52 0.67 20.12
CA ARG A 126 60.80 1.90 19.72
C ARG A 126 59.73 1.71 18.61
N PRO A 127 59.93 0.89 17.56
CA PRO A 127 58.88 0.66 16.56
C PRO A 127 57.67 -0.12 17.10
N VAL A 128 57.86 -1.02 18.07
CA VAL A 128 56.76 -1.76 18.70
C VAL A 128 55.88 -0.85 19.56
N LEU A 129 56.50 0.10 20.28
CA LEU A 129 55.75 1.10 21.05
C LEU A 129 54.93 2.00 20.11
N ALA A 130 55.47 2.42 18.96
CA ALA A 130 54.73 3.22 17.99
C ALA A 130 53.52 2.48 17.41
N ILE A 131 53.62 1.17 17.16
CA ILE A 131 52.50 0.34 16.68
C ILE A 131 51.42 0.21 17.75
N ILE A 132 51.80 0.03 19.02
CA ILE A 132 50.85 -0.05 20.14
C ILE A 132 50.12 1.29 20.31
N THR A 133 50.83 2.41 20.27
CA THR A 133 50.21 3.74 20.39
C THR A 133 49.27 4.02 19.22
N ALA A 134 49.66 3.67 17.98
CA ALA A 134 48.79 3.78 16.82
C ALA A 134 47.54 2.89 16.95
N GLY A 135 47.71 1.66 17.42
CA GLY A 135 46.60 0.73 17.68
C GLY A 135 45.63 1.23 18.75
N VAL A 136 46.13 1.85 19.82
CA VAL A 136 45.29 2.45 20.88
C VAL A 136 44.58 3.71 20.38
N LEU A 137 45.21 4.52 19.53
CA LEU A 137 44.56 5.70 18.93
C LEU A 137 43.48 5.29 17.90
N ILE A 138 43.75 4.27 17.08
CA ILE A 138 42.78 3.74 16.10
C ILE A 138 41.64 3.03 16.82
N GLY A 139 41.94 2.17 17.79
CA GLY A 139 40.95 1.45 18.58
C GLY A 139 40.13 2.39 19.47
N GLY A 140 40.76 3.39 20.08
CA GLY A 140 40.08 4.45 20.84
C GLY A 140 39.23 5.34 19.94
N GLY A 141 39.69 5.66 18.73
CA GLY A 141 38.91 6.36 17.71
C GLY A 141 37.69 5.56 17.27
N LEU A 142 37.85 4.26 16.99
CA LEU A 142 36.72 3.37 16.67
C LEU A 142 35.74 3.25 17.85
N GLY A 143 36.25 3.09 19.07
CA GLY A 143 35.42 3.02 20.28
C GLY A 143 34.63 4.32 20.53
N ALA A 144 35.25 5.47 20.30
CA ALA A 144 34.60 6.77 20.39
C ALA A 144 33.54 6.96 19.30
N MET A 145 33.81 6.52 18.07
CA MET A 145 32.84 6.57 16.95
C MET A 145 31.60 5.71 17.23
N VAL A 146 31.78 4.51 17.80
CA VAL A 146 30.66 3.67 18.25
C VAL A 146 29.88 4.33 19.40
N ALA A 147 30.58 4.89 20.39
CA ALA A 147 29.94 5.58 21.52
C ALA A 147 29.18 6.85 21.09
N LEU A 148 29.61 7.49 19.99
CA LEU A 148 28.95 8.64 19.38
C LEU A 148 27.93 8.25 18.29
N GLY A 149 27.71 6.97 18.03
CA GLY A 149 26.77 6.48 17.02
C GLY A 149 27.15 6.82 15.57
N VAL A 150 28.41 7.19 15.31
CA VAL A 150 28.90 7.55 13.97
C VAL A 150 29.54 6.31 13.32
N GLY A 151 28.79 5.65 12.43
CA GLY A 151 29.25 4.49 11.67
C GLY A 151 28.11 3.55 11.28
N PRO A 152 28.38 2.45 10.55
CA PRO A 152 27.36 1.47 10.13
C PRO A 152 26.74 0.68 11.30
N PHE A 153 27.17 0.94 12.53
CA PHE A 153 26.65 0.37 13.79
C PHE A 153 26.05 1.44 14.72
N GLY A 154 25.82 2.65 14.21
CA GLY A 154 25.00 3.63 14.94
C GLY A 154 23.67 2.98 15.26
N ALA A 155 23.21 3.14 16.51
CA ALA A 155 22.03 2.47 17.06
C ALA A 155 20.93 2.34 16.00
N GLU A 156 20.56 1.09 15.71
CA GLU A 156 19.41 0.76 14.89
C GLU A 156 18.26 1.59 15.42
N ARG A 157 17.86 2.63 14.69
CA ARG A 157 16.72 3.45 15.09
C ARG A 157 15.56 2.48 15.06
N ASP A 158 14.97 2.20 16.22
CA ASP A 158 13.74 1.43 16.31
C ASP A 158 12.79 1.96 15.24
N GLY A 159 12.34 1.06 14.36
CA GLY A 159 11.40 1.43 13.30
C GLY A 159 10.08 1.93 13.90
N PRO A 160 9.17 2.46 13.07
CA PRO A 160 7.84 2.78 13.55
C PRO A 160 7.20 1.55 14.21
N PRO A 161 6.41 1.74 15.29
CA PRO A 161 5.70 0.63 15.90
C PRO A 161 4.75 0.00 14.87
N VAL A 162 4.69 -1.33 14.87
CA VAL A 162 3.89 -2.09 13.93
C VAL A 162 2.42 -1.99 14.34
N ALA A 163 1.57 -1.56 13.42
CA ALA A 163 0.12 -1.63 13.57
C ALA A 163 -0.40 -2.86 12.81
N ILE A 164 -1.28 -3.62 13.44
CA ILE A 164 -1.93 -4.80 12.84
C ILE A 164 -3.43 -4.62 13.02
N PHE A 165 -4.16 -4.58 11.92
CA PHE A 165 -5.61 -4.47 11.94
C PHE A 165 -6.25 -5.75 12.52
N ASP A 166 -7.15 -5.60 13.50
CA ASP A 166 -7.95 -6.68 14.09
C ASP A 166 -9.43 -6.49 13.75
N ASP A 167 -9.97 -7.38 12.92
CA ASP A 167 -11.37 -7.31 12.46
C ASP A 167 -12.39 -7.51 13.59
N ARG A 168 -11.97 -8.09 14.72
CA ARG A 168 -12.81 -8.26 15.91
C ARG A 168 -13.05 -6.95 16.65
N GLU A 169 -12.12 -6.01 16.54
CA GLU A 169 -12.20 -4.68 17.17
C GLU A 169 -13.00 -3.70 16.29
N TYR A 170 -12.99 -3.93 14.98
CA TYR A 170 -13.71 -3.13 13.98
C TYR A 170 -14.78 -3.96 13.24
N PRO A 171 -15.89 -4.32 13.91
CA PRO A 171 -16.92 -5.15 13.30
C PRO A 171 -17.71 -4.38 12.23
N GLY A 172 -17.99 -5.05 11.12
CA GLY A 172 -18.79 -4.53 10.01
C GLY A 172 -17.95 -4.15 8.79
N PRO A 173 -18.58 -3.74 7.68
CA PRO A 173 -17.86 -3.25 6.52
C PRO A 173 -17.28 -1.85 6.77
N PRO A 174 -16.20 -1.46 6.08
CA PRO A 174 -15.64 -0.11 6.19
C PRO A 174 -16.62 0.93 5.66
N GLY A 175 -16.74 2.05 6.36
CA GLY A 175 -17.62 3.17 6.04
C GLY A 175 -16.91 4.26 5.22
N ASP A 176 -17.67 5.28 4.83
CA ASP A 176 -17.10 6.56 4.39
C ASP A 176 -16.57 7.31 5.62
N LEU A 177 -15.37 7.85 5.51
CA LEU A 177 -14.73 8.62 6.57
C LEU A 177 -15.14 10.09 6.47
N ASP A 178 -15.17 10.77 7.62
CA ASP A 178 -15.45 12.21 7.67
C ASP A 178 -14.44 13.00 6.81
N PRO A 179 -14.88 14.09 6.15
CA PRO A 179 -14.01 14.88 5.29
C PRO A 179 -12.76 15.36 6.04
N PRO A 180 -11.56 15.05 5.55
CA PRO A 180 -10.32 15.49 6.16
C PRO A 180 -10.05 16.98 5.89
N ALA A 181 -9.02 17.54 6.53
CA ALA A 181 -8.41 18.75 6.00
C ALA A 181 -7.51 18.40 4.82
N VAL A 182 -7.59 19.18 3.73
CA VAL A 182 -6.74 19.02 2.55
C VAL A 182 -6.03 20.32 2.17
N GLY A 183 -4.78 20.19 1.74
CA GLY A 183 -4.00 21.27 1.15
C GLY A 183 -3.20 20.76 -0.05
N ALA A 184 -2.85 21.68 -0.95
CA ALA A 184 -2.01 21.40 -2.12
C ALA A 184 -0.72 22.25 -2.06
N SER A 185 0.30 21.89 -2.84
CA SER A 185 1.55 22.65 -2.88
C SER A 185 1.39 23.94 -3.68
N THR A 186 0.58 23.90 -4.74
CA THR A 186 0.14 25.01 -5.55
C THR A 186 -1.37 24.95 -5.75
N THR A 187 -1.98 26.08 -6.09
CA THR A 187 -3.42 26.17 -6.37
C THR A 187 -3.63 27.26 -7.40
N HIS A 188 -4.51 27.03 -8.36
CA HIS A 188 -4.85 28.00 -9.37
C HIS A 188 -5.53 29.21 -8.72
N GLU A 189 -5.04 30.43 -9.02
CA GLU A 189 -5.67 31.66 -8.55
C GLU A 189 -7.12 31.79 -9.08
N PRO A 190 -8.07 32.32 -8.33
CA PRO A 190 -9.44 32.51 -8.81
C PRO A 190 -9.50 33.30 -10.13
N VAL A 191 -10.34 32.86 -11.06
CA VAL A 191 -10.55 33.53 -12.35
C VAL A 191 -12.02 33.86 -12.51
N ALA A 192 -12.33 35.16 -12.61
CA ALA A 192 -13.71 35.67 -12.61
C ALA A 192 -14.48 35.17 -11.37
N ASP A 193 -15.51 34.34 -11.55
CA ASP A 193 -16.35 33.76 -10.51
C ASP A 193 -15.92 32.33 -10.10
N ARG A 194 -14.92 31.74 -10.76
CA ARG A 194 -14.41 30.40 -10.45
C ARG A 194 -13.33 30.45 -9.38
N VAL A 195 -13.46 29.57 -8.40
CA VAL A 195 -12.46 29.27 -7.38
C VAL A 195 -11.96 27.84 -7.58
N PHE A 196 -10.74 27.55 -7.12
CA PHE A 196 -10.04 26.28 -7.35
C PHE A 196 -9.40 25.74 -6.07
N ASP A 197 -9.94 26.10 -4.91
CA ASP A 197 -9.37 25.79 -3.60
C ASP A 197 -9.31 24.26 -3.35
N PRO A 198 -8.30 23.73 -2.65
CA PRO A 198 -8.22 22.30 -2.33
C PRO A 198 -9.47 21.70 -1.68
N GLN A 199 -10.23 22.50 -0.93
CA GLN A 199 -11.46 22.05 -0.28
C GLN A 199 -12.55 21.61 -1.26
N LEU A 200 -12.48 22.03 -2.53
CA LEU A 200 -13.38 21.55 -3.57
C LEU A 200 -13.20 20.07 -3.86
N MET A 201 -12.08 19.45 -3.48
CA MET A 201 -11.94 17.99 -3.58
C MET A 201 -12.75 17.23 -2.52
N LEU A 202 -13.42 17.90 -1.59
CA LEU A 202 -14.10 17.26 -0.45
C LEU A 202 -15.54 17.76 -0.30
N ASP A 203 -16.11 18.37 -1.33
CA ASP A 203 -17.43 19.00 -1.29
C ASP A 203 -18.56 18.10 -1.83
N ASP A 204 -18.21 16.89 -2.30
CA ASP A 204 -19.11 15.89 -2.90
C ASP A 204 -19.80 16.37 -4.20
N ASP A 205 -19.31 17.44 -4.82
CA ASP A 205 -19.82 18.01 -6.07
C ASP A 205 -18.84 17.78 -7.23
N LEU A 206 -19.21 16.88 -8.16
CA LEU A 206 -18.38 16.63 -9.35
C LEU A 206 -18.32 17.84 -10.32
N GLY A 207 -19.15 18.86 -10.11
CA GLY A 207 -19.17 20.10 -10.88
C GLY A 207 -18.13 21.15 -10.45
N THR A 208 -17.44 20.90 -9.34
CA THR A 208 -16.32 21.69 -8.83
C THR A 208 -15.04 20.86 -8.89
N ALA A 209 -13.89 21.55 -8.84
CA ALA A 209 -12.60 20.90 -8.83
C ALA A 209 -11.55 21.82 -8.22
N TRP A 210 -10.61 21.22 -7.51
CA TRP A 210 -9.33 21.84 -7.26
C TRP A 210 -8.48 21.75 -8.53
N ASN A 211 -7.79 22.85 -8.83
CA ASN A 211 -6.81 22.91 -9.90
C ASN A 211 -5.47 23.39 -9.34
N ASN A 212 -4.38 22.75 -9.75
CA ASN A 212 -3.05 23.23 -9.42
C ASN A 212 -2.72 24.53 -10.20
N SER A 213 -1.69 25.27 -9.79
CA SER A 213 -1.25 26.43 -10.58
C SER A 213 -0.57 25.96 -11.87
N GLY A 214 -1.29 25.98 -12.99
CA GLY A 214 -0.71 25.65 -14.30
C GLY A 214 0.42 26.60 -14.73
N GLN A 215 0.45 27.83 -14.20
CA GLN A 215 1.55 28.78 -14.41
C GLN A 215 2.83 28.35 -13.71
N ASP A 216 2.74 27.85 -12.47
CA ASP A 216 3.91 27.49 -11.67
C ASP A 216 4.33 26.03 -11.92
N ASN A 217 3.37 25.15 -12.17
CA ASN A 217 3.58 23.73 -12.36
C ASN A 217 2.65 23.17 -13.46
N PRO A 218 3.00 23.35 -14.75
CA PRO A 218 2.25 22.77 -15.84
C PRO A 218 2.09 21.25 -15.67
N MET A 219 0.90 20.73 -15.96
CA MET A 219 0.50 19.33 -15.82
C MET A 219 0.45 18.79 -14.38
N GLY A 220 0.79 19.60 -13.38
CA GLY A 220 0.74 19.21 -11.97
C GLY A 220 1.67 18.03 -11.60
N ILE A 221 2.71 17.73 -12.38
CA ILE A 221 3.65 16.65 -12.05
C ILE A 221 4.53 17.08 -10.87
N GLY A 222 4.70 16.20 -9.88
CA GLY A 222 5.39 16.49 -8.63
C GLY A 222 4.58 17.33 -7.64
N GLU A 223 3.33 17.66 -7.97
CA GLU A 223 2.40 18.34 -7.07
C GLU A 223 2.10 17.44 -5.87
N GLU A 224 2.18 17.99 -4.66
CA GLU A 224 1.83 17.26 -3.43
C GLU A 224 0.48 17.75 -2.87
N LEU A 225 -0.43 16.81 -2.64
CA LEU A 225 -1.60 16.98 -1.80
C LEU A 225 -1.33 16.43 -0.40
N ARG A 226 -1.77 17.15 0.62
CA ARG A 226 -1.64 16.79 2.03
C ARG A 226 -3.01 16.67 2.62
N VAL A 227 -3.30 15.51 3.18
CA VAL A 227 -4.58 15.15 3.79
C VAL A 227 -4.34 14.84 5.26
N GLU A 228 -5.14 15.42 6.14
CA GLU A 228 -5.10 15.23 7.58
C GLU A 228 -6.50 14.86 8.07
N PHE A 229 -6.65 13.65 8.61
CA PHE A 229 -7.94 13.19 9.13
C PHE A 229 -8.24 13.86 10.47
N PRO A 230 -9.52 14.14 10.78
CA PRO A 230 -9.91 14.74 12.06
C PRO A 230 -9.59 13.81 13.24
N GLU A 231 -9.70 12.50 13.02
CA GLU A 231 -9.33 11.44 13.94
C GLU A 231 -8.46 10.42 13.20
N PRO A 232 -7.54 9.69 13.87
CA PRO A 232 -6.81 8.61 13.22
C PRO A 232 -7.76 7.53 12.68
N VAL A 233 -7.37 6.91 11.58
CA VAL A 233 -8.21 5.94 10.86
C VAL A 233 -7.43 4.71 10.44
N TRP A 234 -8.14 3.59 10.32
CA TRP A 234 -7.75 2.46 9.51
C TRP A 234 -8.21 2.68 8.08
N LEU A 235 -7.32 3.23 7.25
CA LEU A 235 -7.62 3.51 5.84
C LEU A 235 -7.68 2.22 5.04
N THR A 236 -8.77 2.01 4.32
CA THR A 236 -9.01 0.81 3.49
C THR A 236 -9.06 1.13 2.01
N GLY A 237 -9.44 2.36 1.64
CA GLY A 237 -9.52 2.77 0.25
C GLY A 237 -9.62 4.27 0.07
N ILE A 238 -9.32 4.71 -1.15
CA ILE A 238 -9.40 6.10 -1.61
C ILE A 238 -10.29 6.09 -2.86
N VAL A 239 -11.27 6.97 -2.92
CA VAL A 239 -12.10 7.19 -4.10
C VAL A 239 -11.71 8.53 -4.70
N VAL A 240 -11.44 8.54 -6.01
CA VAL A 240 -11.00 9.73 -6.73
C VAL A 240 -11.95 9.99 -7.90
N ALA A 241 -12.46 11.22 -8.02
CA ALA A 241 -13.00 11.73 -9.27
C ALA A 241 -11.95 12.60 -9.93
N ASN A 242 -11.32 12.05 -10.96
CA ASN A 242 -10.17 12.64 -11.62
C ASN A 242 -10.60 13.72 -12.63
N GLY A 243 -9.82 14.80 -12.80
CA GLY A 243 -10.13 15.90 -13.72
C GLY A 243 -11.22 16.85 -13.21
N ASP A 244 -11.43 17.95 -13.94
CA ASP A 244 -12.55 18.89 -13.75
C ASP A 244 -13.78 18.31 -14.47
N GLN A 245 -14.70 17.70 -13.71
CA GLN A 245 -15.84 16.94 -14.26
C GLN A 245 -17.09 17.79 -14.47
N ARG A 246 -16.96 19.12 -14.42
CA ARG A 246 -18.08 20.05 -14.65
C ARG A 246 -18.76 19.85 -15.99
N ASP A 247 -17.96 19.62 -17.02
CA ASP A 247 -18.39 19.35 -18.39
C ASP A 247 -17.25 18.67 -19.18
N ASP A 248 -17.59 18.09 -20.33
CA ASP A 248 -16.63 17.35 -21.17
C ASP A 248 -15.46 18.22 -21.65
N ASP A 249 -15.71 19.51 -21.93
CA ASP A 249 -14.68 20.44 -22.39
C ASP A 249 -13.65 20.69 -21.28
N ARG A 250 -14.08 20.80 -20.03
CA ARG A 250 -13.16 20.93 -18.88
C ARG A 250 -12.44 19.64 -18.58
N TYR A 251 -13.15 18.51 -18.61
CA TYR A 251 -12.54 17.21 -18.35
C TYR A 251 -11.40 16.92 -19.32
N LEU A 252 -11.62 17.12 -20.62
CA LEU A 252 -10.60 16.92 -21.65
C LEU A 252 -9.59 18.07 -21.73
N GLY A 253 -10.01 19.28 -21.38
CA GLY A 253 -9.20 20.49 -21.44
C GLY A 253 -8.10 20.57 -20.39
N ASN A 254 -8.34 20.07 -19.18
CA ASN A 254 -7.38 20.05 -18.08
C ASN A 254 -6.55 18.76 -18.07
N ALA A 255 -5.35 18.82 -17.50
CA ALA A 255 -4.59 17.60 -17.21
C ALA A 255 -5.28 16.77 -16.11
N ARG A 256 -5.07 15.46 -16.15
CA ARG A 256 -5.72 14.49 -15.23
C ARG A 256 -4.67 13.55 -14.67
N VAL A 257 -4.81 13.12 -13.42
CA VAL A 257 -3.84 12.23 -12.78
C VAL A 257 -3.80 10.87 -13.49
N GLN A 258 -2.64 10.44 -13.98
CA GLN A 258 -2.45 9.08 -14.49
C GLN A 258 -1.89 8.17 -13.41
N ARG A 259 -0.88 8.65 -12.69
CA ARG A 259 -0.20 7.89 -11.65
C ARG A 259 0.18 8.81 -10.51
N ALA A 260 -0.09 8.37 -9.29
CA ALA A 260 0.25 9.10 -8.06
C ALA A 260 0.88 8.16 -7.03
N ARG A 261 1.77 8.69 -6.20
CA ARG A 261 2.31 7.98 -5.03
C ARG A 261 1.56 8.45 -3.80
N VAL A 262 1.00 7.52 -3.04
CA VAL A 262 0.41 7.78 -1.74
C VAL A 262 1.42 7.39 -0.67
N VAL A 263 1.64 8.27 0.30
CA VAL A 263 2.52 8.06 1.45
C VAL A 263 1.73 8.32 2.73
N LEU A 264 1.60 7.30 3.57
CA LEU A 264 0.95 7.33 4.87
C LEU A 264 2.00 7.53 5.98
N ASP A 265 1.56 7.50 7.23
CA ASP A 265 2.46 7.46 8.39
C ASP A 265 3.36 6.22 8.39
N ALA A 266 4.39 6.22 9.24
CA ALA A 266 5.38 5.15 9.32
C ALA A 266 6.13 4.86 7.99
N GLY A 267 6.01 5.73 6.99
CA GLY A 267 6.64 5.57 5.68
C GLY A 267 5.98 4.53 4.78
N VAL A 268 4.78 4.04 5.13
CA VAL A 268 4.00 3.16 4.26
C VAL A 268 3.68 3.92 2.98
N SER A 269 3.95 3.33 1.81
CA SER A 269 3.69 3.98 0.54
C SER A 269 3.31 2.97 -0.55
N PHE A 270 2.45 3.42 -1.45
CA PHE A 270 2.00 2.66 -2.61
C PHE A 270 1.76 3.59 -3.79
N THR A 271 1.65 3.02 -4.99
CA THR A 271 1.38 3.77 -6.21
C THR A 271 -0.02 3.45 -6.71
N VAL A 272 -0.75 4.49 -7.08
CA VAL A 272 -2.09 4.45 -7.64
C VAL A 272 -2.00 4.77 -9.12
N THR A 273 -2.74 4.03 -9.93
CA THR A 273 -2.93 4.31 -11.36
C THR A 273 -4.41 4.47 -11.63
N LEU A 274 -4.79 5.60 -12.21
CA LEU A 274 -6.18 5.91 -12.55
C LEU A 274 -6.40 5.74 -14.05
N LEU A 275 -7.63 5.36 -14.42
CA LEU A 275 -8.06 5.31 -15.80
C LEU A 275 -8.38 6.72 -16.30
N ASP A 276 -8.17 6.97 -17.59
CA ASP A 276 -8.55 8.23 -18.26
C ASP A 276 -10.04 8.23 -18.62
N GLN A 277 -10.90 8.19 -17.59
CA GLN A 277 -12.35 8.27 -17.72
C GLN A 277 -12.96 9.10 -16.59
N PRO A 278 -14.06 9.84 -16.84
CA PRO A 278 -14.75 10.59 -15.80
C PRO A 278 -15.48 9.66 -14.83
N GLY A 279 -16.05 10.24 -13.78
CA GLY A 279 -16.67 9.52 -12.68
C GLY A 279 -15.69 9.15 -11.57
N ARG A 280 -16.22 8.43 -10.57
CA ARG A 280 -15.48 8.02 -9.38
C ARG A 280 -14.76 6.69 -9.60
N GLN A 281 -13.49 6.63 -9.23
CA GLN A 281 -12.67 5.43 -9.28
C GLN A 281 -12.20 5.08 -7.87
N ALA A 282 -12.49 3.84 -7.44
CA ALA A 282 -12.11 3.36 -6.13
C ALA A 282 -10.77 2.61 -6.19
N VAL A 283 -9.86 3.00 -5.29
CA VAL A 283 -8.54 2.40 -5.10
C VAL A 283 -8.53 1.76 -3.73
N GLN A 284 -8.56 0.43 -3.70
CA GLN A 284 -8.52 -0.34 -2.47
C GLN A 284 -7.09 -0.66 -2.06
N LEU A 285 -6.81 -0.58 -0.76
CA LEU A 285 -5.56 -1.05 -0.19
C LEU A 285 -5.64 -2.57 0.03
N ASP A 286 -4.49 -3.25 -0.09
CA ASP A 286 -4.41 -4.70 0.14
C ASP A 286 -4.71 -5.07 1.60
N VAL A 287 -4.34 -4.18 2.52
CA VAL A 287 -4.59 -4.28 3.96
C VAL A 287 -4.97 -2.90 4.52
N PRO A 288 -5.83 -2.83 5.55
CA PRO A 288 -6.10 -1.58 6.22
C PRO A 288 -4.83 -1.01 6.86
N GLU A 289 -4.59 0.28 6.71
CA GLU A 289 -3.40 0.95 7.24
C GLU A 289 -3.77 2.04 8.24
N LEU A 290 -3.21 1.93 9.45
CA LEU A 290 -3.42 2.88 10.53
C LEU A 290 -2.63 4.17 10.29
N THR A 291 -3.35 5.29 10.18
CA THR A 291 -2.76 6.59 9.88
C THR A 291 -3.59 7.77 10.41
N THR A 292 -2.91 8.89 10.61
CA THR A 292 -3.47 10.21 10.92
C THR A 292 -3.69 11.07 9.67
N GLY A 293 -3.12 10.67 8.52
CA GLY A 293 -3.23 11.42 7.28
C GLY A 293 -2.31 10.88 6.20
N LEU A 294 -2.37 11.47 5.01
CA LEU A 294 -1.60 11.00 3.87
C LEU A 294 -1.05 12.14 3.02
N ARG A 295 -0.08 11.80 2.18
CA ARG A 295 0.44 12.66 1.12
C ARG A 295 0.23 11.97 -0.21
N ILE A 296 -0.28 12.70 -1.19
CA ILE A 296 -0.41 12.23 -2.57
C ILE A 296 0.56 13.05 -3.41
N GLU A 297 1.54 12.41 -4.03
CA GLU A 297 2.47 13.03 -4.98
C GLU A 297 2.07 12.61 -6.39
N ILE A 298 1.77 13.56 -7.26
CA ILE A 298 1.44 13.28 -8.66
C ILE A 298 2.71 12.89 -9.41
N LEU A 299 2.76 11.68 -9.97
CA LEU A 299 3.94 11.18 -10.69
C LEU A 299 3.81 11.34 -12.21
N GLU A 300 2.63 11.09 -12.75
CA GLU A 300 2.32 11.17 -14.18
C GLU A 300 0.90 11.70 -14.37
N ALA A 301 0.67 12.40 -15.48
CA ALA A 301 -0.61 12.98 -15.84
C ALA A 301 -0.96 12.68 -17.31
N TYR A 302 -2.24 12.43 -17.57
CA TYR A 302 -2.83 12.53 -18.90
C TYR A 302 -2.88 14.00 -19.30
N PRO A 303 -2.44 14.36 -20.52
CA PRO A 303 -2.48 15.73 -20.99
C PRO A 303 -3.92 16.21 -21.24
N GLY A 304 -4.16 17.46 -20.86
CA GLY A 304 -5.29 18.25 -21.36
C GLY A 304 -4.94 18.90 -22.70
N ASP A 305 -5.95 19.41 -23.41
CA ASP A 305 -5.76 20.06 -24.72
C ASP A 305 -5.90 21.60 -24.70
N THR A 306 -6.35 22.16 -23.58
CA THR A 306 -6.73 23.57 -23.49
C THR A 306 -6.03 24.31 -22.36
N TYR A 307 -5.92 23.70 -21.19
CA TYR A 307 -5.37 24.33 -19.99
C TYR A 307 -4.11 23.59 -19.52
N ASP A 308 -3.16 24.34 -18.96
CA ASP A 308 -1.89 23.81 -18.48
C ASP A 308 -1.99 23.21 -17.07
N ASP A 309 -3.08 23.42 -16.36
CA ASP A 309 -3.33 22.92 -15.01
C ASP A 309 -3.93 21.50 -15.00
N LEU A 310 -3.61 20.78 -13.93
CA LEU A 310 -4.19 19.51 -13.53
C LEU A 310 -5.35 19.76 -12.58
N ALA A 311 -6.41 18.98 -12.75
CA ALA A 311 -7.61 19.08 -11.94
C ALA A 311 -7.97 17.75 -11.25
N ILE A 312 -8.55 17.85 -10.07
CA ILE A 312 -9.19 16.75 -9.35
C ILE A 312 -10.51 17.28 -8.81
N ALA A 313 -11.61 16.66 -9.24
CA ALA A 313 -12.96 17.03 -8.81
C ALA A 313 -13.21 16.61 -7.36
N GLU A 314 -12.85 15.39 -6.99
CA GLU A 314 -13.25 14.84 -5.69
C GLU A 314 -12.29 13.77 -5.16
N LEU A 315 -12.16 13.73 -3.84
CA LEU A 315 -11.47 12.74 -3.03
C LEU A 315 -12.39 12.32 -1.89
N SER A 316 -12.62 11.02 -1.73
CA SER A 316 -13.23 10.49 -0.52
C SER A 316 -12.48 9.26 -0.02
N PHE A 317 -12.62 8.97 1.27
CA PHE A 317 -11.82 7.98 1.97
C PHE A 317 -12.71 6.94 2.64
N ARG A 318 -12.30 5.67 2.58
CA ARG A 318 -13.03 4.53 3.15
C ARG A 318 -12.23 3.91 4.28
N GLY A 319 -12.86 3.55 5.39
CA GLY A 319 -12.17 2.92 6.49
C GLY A 319 -12.98 2.81 7.77
N TYR A 320 -12.24 2.75 8.88
CA TYR A 320 -12.77 2.81 10.24
C TYR A 320 -12.08 3.94 11.00
N VAL A 321 -12.83 4.68 11.81
CA VAL A 321 -12.24 5.57 12.81
C VAL A 321 -11.56 4.70 13.85
N ALA A 322 -10.30 4.98 14.14
CA ALA A 322 -9.52 4.22 15.12
C ALA A 322 -10.11 4.40 16.53
N ASP A 323 -10.09 3.35 17.33
CA ASP A 323 -10.41 3.46 18.75
C ASP A 323 -9.29 4.17 19.53
N GLU A 324 -9.44 4.29 20.85
CA GLU A 324 -8.49 5.04 21.69
C GLU A 324 -7.07 4.43 21.67
N GLU A 325 -6.95 3.09 21.66
CA GLU A 325 -5.66 2.40 21.68
C GLU A 325 -4.95 2.57 20.33
N ASP A 326 -5.67 2.36 19.23
CA ASP A 326 -5.12 2.56 17.89
C ASP A 326 -4.86 4.04 17.58
N ALA A 327 -5.65 4.96 18.12
CA ALA A 327 -5.39 6.40 17.96
C ALA A 327 -4.08 6.82 18.63
N GLU A 328 -3.76 6.29 19.81
CA GLU A 328 -2.47 6.51 20.47
C GLU A 328 -1.32 5.95 19.60
N LEU A 329 -1.47 4.72 19.12
CA LEU A 329 -0.50 4.06 18.24
C LEU A 329 -0.29 4.84 16.93
N ALA A 330 -1.35 5.36 16.31
CA ALA A 330 -1.28 6.20 15.12
C ALA A 330 -0.47 7.48 15.39
N GLY A 331 -0.68 8.11 16.55
CA GLY A 331 0.08 9.28 17.00
C GLY A 331 1.58 8.98 17.18
N GLU A 332 1.95 7.79 17.64
CA GLU A 332 3.35 7.35 17.67
C GLU A 332 3.92 7.13 16.27
N ARG A 333 3.17 6.46 15.40
CA ARG A 333 3.55 6.18 14.01
C ARG A 333 3.75 7.45 13.19
N ALA A 334 2.95 8.50 13.42
CA ALA A 334 3.05 9.78 12.73
C ALA A 334 4.35 10.56 13.05
N ARG A 335 5.03 10.25 14.16
CA ARG A 335 6.34 10.84 14.49
C ARG A 335 7.46 10.30 13.60
N PHE A 336 7.23 9.15 12.97
CA PHE A 336 8.16 8.61 12.01
C PHE A 336 7.99 9.34 10.68
N PRO A 337 9.10 9.77 10.07
CA PRO A 337 9.01 10.65 8.92
C PRO A 337 8.18 10.01 7.80
N ARG A 338 7.21 10.75 7.26
CA ARG A 338 6.66 10.55 5.92
C ARG A 338 7.75 10.92 4.88
N VAL A 339 8.94 10.33 4.98
CA VAL A 339 10.08 10.66 4.13
C VAL A 339 10.00 9.82 2.87
N VAL A 340 9.72 10.51 1.76
CA VAL A 340 10.13 10.04 0.44
C VAL A 340 11.66 10.07 0.46
N ARG A 341 12.30 8.91 0.52
CA ARG A 341 13.72 8.85 0.13
C ARG A 341 13.72 9.12 -1.37
N SER A 342 13.94 10.38 -1.76
CA SER A 342 14.44 10.71 -3.09
C SER A 342 15.77 9.96 -3.22
N GLY A 343 15.75 8.86 -3.97
CA GLY A 343 16.97 8.13 -4.32
C GLY A 343 17.92 9.06 -5.07
N PRO A 344 19.25 8.90 -4.88
CA PRO A 344 20.26 9.70 -5.57
C PRO A 344 20.25 9.48 -7.09
#